data_AF-A0A6B0SEL5-F1
#
_entry.id   AF-A0A6B0SEL5-F1
#
_cell.length_a   1.000
_cell.length_b   1.000
_cell.length_c   1.000
_cell.angle_alpha   90.00
_cell.angle_beta   90.00
_cell.angle_gamma   90.00
#
_symmetry.space_group_name_H-M   'P 1'
#
loop_
_entity.id
_entity.type
_entity.pdbx_description
1 polymer ?
#
loop_
_entity_poly.entity_id
_entity_poly.type
_entity_poly.pdbx_seq_one_letter_code
_entity_poly.pdbx_strand_id
1 'polypeptide(L)'
;MVSSRVATAAAGVLASLLVSVVVWKVFGVGLFFLAVPFVPLLFRERSSDSEPTVHECPECGFRTRTPDFEYCPRDGTRLRRR
;
A
#
# COMPACT_ATOMS: atom_id res chain seq x y z
N MET A 1 39.60 -4.03 -26.20
CA MET A 1 38.71 -4.64 -25.20
C MET A 1 37.52 -3.76 -24.75
N VAL A 2 37.30 -2.58 -25.34
CA VAL A 2 36.16 -1.70 -24.99
C VAL A 2 34.92 -1.99 -25.85
N SER A 3 35.13 -2.36 -27.13
CA SER A 3 34.06 -2.57 -28.12
C SER A 3 33.06 -3.68 -27.74
N SER A 4 33.54 -4.81 -27.20
CA SER A 4 32.68 -5.92 -26.79
C SER A 4 31.73 -5.52 -25.65
N ARG A 5 32.17 -4.68 -24.70
CA ARG A 5 31.33 -4.20 -23.59
C ARG A 5 30.25 -3.23 -24.07
N VAL A 6 30.61 -2.35 -25.02
CA VAL A 6 29.67 -1.41 -25.65
C VAL A 6 28.62 -2.17 -26.47
N ALA A 7 29.01 -3.23 -27.17
CA ALA A 7 28.09 -4.06 -27.94
C ALA A 7 27.06 -4.76 -27.05
N THR A 8 27.48 -5.33 -25.91
CA THR A 8 26.53 -5.96 -24.97
C THR A 8 25.62 -4.93 -24.31
N ALA A 9 26.14 -3.75 -23.97
CA ALA A 9 25.34 -2.67 -23.42
C ALA A 9 24.29 -2.18 -24.43
N ALA A 10 24.68 -1.97 -25.69
CA ALA A 10 23.78 -1.57 -26.76
C ALA A 10 22.71 -2.65 -27.04
N ALA A 11 23.11 -3.92 -27.06
CA ALA A 11 22.16 -5.04 -27.20
C ALA A 11 21.16 -5.08 -26.05
N GLY A 12 21.62 -4.88 -24.81
CA GLY A 12 20.75 -4.81 -23.64
C GLY A 12 19.76 -3.64 -23.71
N VAL A 13 20.22 -2.47 -24.16
CA VAL A 13 19.35 -1.29 -24.35
C VAL A 13 18.32 -1.56 -25.43
N LEU A 14 18.71 -2.07 -26.59
CA LEU A 14 17.80 -2.40 -27.68
C LEU A 14 16.78 -3.46 -27.28
N ALA A 15 17.22 -4.51 -26.58
CA ALA A 15 16.33 -5.55 -26.06
C ALA A 15 15.32 -4.97 -25.06
N SER A 16 15.77 -4.11 -24.13
CA SER A 16 14.88 -3.45 -23.17
C SER A 16 13.85 -2.56 -23.85
N LEU A 17 14.26 -1.84 -24.89
CA LEU A 17 13.39 -0.96 -25.68
C LEU A 17 12.33 -1.77 -26.43
N LEU A 18 12.72 -2.88 -27.06
CA LEU A 18 11.81 -3.81 -27.71
C LEU A 18 10.79 -4.43 -26.73
N VAL A 19 11.25 -4.90 -25.57
CA VAL A 19 10.37 -5.46 -24.54
C VAL A 19 9.36 -4.39 -24.08
N SER A 20 9.81 -3.17 -23.85
CA SER A 20 8.93 -2.06 -23.43
C SER A 20 7.84 -1.77 -24.48
N VAL A 21 8.19 -1.76 -25.76
CA VAL A 21 7.23 -1.58 -26.87
C VAL A 21 6.24 -2.74 -26.95
N VAL A 22 6.71 -3.99 -26.80
CA VAL A 22 5.84 -5.18 -26.80
C VAL A 22 4.87 -5.14 -25.62
N VAL A 23 5.35 -4.84 -24.42
CA VAL A 23 4.51 -4.68 -23.23
C VAL A 23 3.47 -3.60 -23.49
N TRP A 24 3.86 -2.42 -23.99
CA TRP A 24 2.91 -1.36 -24.30
C TRP A 24 1.87 -1.76 -25.35
N LYS A 25 2.27 -2.49 -26.39
CA LYS A 25 1.36 -2.97 -27.45
C LYS A 25 0.38 -4.04 -26.97
N VAL A 26 0.85 -4.99 -26.15
CA VAL A 26 0.03 -6.11 -25.65
C VAL A 26 -0.90 -5.66 -24.53
N PHE A 27 -0.37 -4.89 -23.59
CA PHE A 27 -1.11 -4.49 -22.39
C PHE A 27 -1.92 -3.22 -22.57
N GLY A 28 -1.47 -2.30 -23.44
CA GLY A 28 -2.22 -1.11 -23.86
C GLY A 28 -2.81 -0.29 -22.71
N VAL A 29 -3.83 0.51 -23.03
CA VAL A 29 -4.62 1.27 -22.06
C VAL A 29 -5.46 0.34 -21.18
N GLY A 30 -5.83 -0.85 -21.67
CA GLY A 30 -6.67 -1.80 -20.95
C GLY A 30 -6.05 -2.33 -19.66
N LEU A 31 -4.77 -2.72 -19.67
CA LEU A 31 -4.10 -3.15 -18.44
C LEU A 31 -3.90 -1.98 -17.48
N PHE A 32 -3.66 -0.77 -17.97
CA PHE A 32 -3.58 0.40 -17.11
C PHE A 32 -4.89 0.58 -16.33
N PHE A 33 -6.03 0.55 -16.99
CA PHE A 33 -7.34 0.61 -16.32
C PHE A 33 -7.61 -0.59 -15.40
N LEU A 34 -7.15 -1.79 -15.77
CA LEU A 34 -7.26 -2.97 -14.91
C LEU A 34 -6.37 -2.85 -13.68
N ALA A 35 -5.17 -2.27 -13.79
CA ALA A 35 -4.18 -2.16 -12.73
C ALA A 35 -4.44 -0.96 -11.79
N VAL A 36 -4.99 0.14 -12.30
CA VAL A 36 -5.37 1.34 -11.52
C VAL A 36 -6.11 1.04 -10.21
N PRO A 37 -7.16 0.17 -10.16
CA PRO A 37 -7.83 -0.16 -8.91
C PRO A 37 -6.97 -0.98 -7.92
N PHE A 38 -5.88 -1.60 -8.38
CA PHE A 38 -4.94 -2.36 -7.54
C PHE A 38 -3.76 -1.51 -7.06
N VAL A 39 -3.55 -0.31 -7.62
CA VAL A 39 -2.53 0.65 -7.16
C VAL A 39 -2.62 0.93 -5.65
N PRO A 40 -3.79 1.16 -5.04
CA PRO A 40 -3.90 1.36 -3.59
C PRO A 40 -3.40 0.18 -2.75
N LEU A 41 -3.49 -1.05 -3.27
CA LEU A 41 -3.06 -2.25 -2.56
C LEU A 41 -1.53 -2.38 -2.55
N LEU A 42 -0.86 -1.96 -3.62
CA LEU A 42 0.61 -1.93 -3.72
C LEU A 42 1.24 -0.90 -2.75
N PHE A 43 0.49 0.10 -2.32
CA PHE A 43 0.94 1.14 -1.39
C PHE A 43 0.44 0.95 0.05
N ARG A 44 -0.44 -0.05 0.29
CA ARG A 44 -1.06 -0.28 1.60
C ARG A 44 -0.07 -0.73 2.67
N GLU A 45 1.05 -1.34 2.30
CA GLU A 45 2.12 -1.75 3.22
C GLU A 45 2.86 -0.59 3.90
N ARG A 46 2.68 0.66 3.45
CA ARG A 46 3.30 1.83 4.11
C ARG A 46 2.36 2.59 5.06
N SER A 47 1.07 2.26 5.06
CA SER A 47 0.06 2.89 5.94
C SER A 47 -0.36 2.01 7.12
N SER A 48 0.23 0.82 7.27
CA SER A 48 -0.02 -0.10 8.38
C SER A 48 0.78 0.29 9.64
N ASP A 49 0.74 1.56 10.03
CA ASP A 49 1.14 2.02 11.37
C ASP A 49 -0.03 2.73 12.07
N SER A 50 -1.24 2.64 11.50
CA SER A 50 -2.46 2.94 12.26
C SER A 50 -2.82 1.71 13.08
N GLU A 51 -2.01 1.43 14.10
CA GLU A 51 -2.36 0.47 15.12
C GLU A 51 -3.77 0.85 15.64
N PRO A 52 -4.75 -0.07 15.65
CA PRO A 52 -6.13 0.28 15.98
C PRO A 52 -6.15 0.83 17.40
N THR A 53 -6.38 2.15 17.51
CA THR A 53 -6.21 2.86 18.76
C THR A 53 -7.16 2.30 19.81
N VAL A 54 -6.62 1.82 20.91
CA VAL A 54 -7.40 1.15 21.96
C VAL A 54 -7.99 2.22 22.85
N HIS A 55 -9.31 2.19 23.04
CA HIS A 55 -10.02 3.07 23.95
C HIS A 55 -10.25 2.33 25.27
N GLU A 56 -9.83 2.90 26.40
CA GLU A 56 -9.90 2.31 27.74
C GLU A 56 -10.66 3.22 28.72
N CYS A 57 -11.52 2.63 29.55
CA CYS A 57 -12.18 3.33 30.65
C CYS A 57 -11.27 3.35 31.90
N PRO A 58 -10.97 4.53 32.47
CA PRO A 58 -10.10 4.63 33.65
C PRO A 58 -10.72 4.10 34.94
N GLU A 59 -12.06 4.00 35.03
CA GLU A 59 -12.78 3.64 36.25
C GLU A 59 -13.02 2.12 36.34
N CYS A 60 -13.67 1.54 35.32
CA CYS A 60 -14.02 0.11 35.32
C CYS A 60 -13.10 -0.79 34.47
N GLY A 61 -12.12 -0.23 33.76
CA GLY A 61 -11.16 -0.99 32.95
C GLY A 61 -11.71 -1.57 31.64
N PHE A 62 -12.90 -1.14 31.19
CA PHE A 62 -13.46 -1.54 29.91
C PHE A 62 -12.55 -1.12 28.74
N ARG A 63 -12.30 -2.02 27.78
CA ARG A 63 -11.48 -1.76 26.59
C ARG A 63 -12.24 -2.05 25.31
N THR A 64 -12.12 -1.17 24.33
CA THR A 64 -12.70 -1.35 23.00
C THR A 64 -11.76 -0.81 21.92
N ARG A 65 -11.89 -1.36 20.72
CA ARG A 65 -11.22 -0.87 19.50
C ARG A 65 -12.21 -0.18 18.55
N THR A 66 -13.49 -0.17 18.91
CA THR A 66 -14.55 0.39 18.08
C THR A 66 -14.61 1.91 18.32
N PRO A 67 -14.38 2.74 17.29
CA PRO A 67 -14.29 4.19 17.44
C PRO A 67 -15.65 4.84 17.77
N ASP A 68 -16.76 4.15 17.53
CA ASP A 68 -18.11 4.66 17.79
C ASP A 68 -18.45 4.79 19.29
N PHE A 69 -17.66 4.14 20.16
CA PHE A 69 -17.84 4.24 21.60
C PHE A 69 -17.00 5.39 22.14
N GLU A 70 -17.64 6.54 22.38
CA GLU A 70 -17.01 7.67 23.09
C GLU A 70 -17.13 7.54 24.61
N TYR A 71 -18.16 6.81 25.07
CA TYR A 71 -18.48 6.59 26.49
C TYR A 71 -18.53 5.10 26.84
N CYS A 72 -18.21 4.79 28.09
CA CYS A 72 -18.25 3.44 28.60
C CYS A 72 -19.70 2.96 28.80
N PRO A 73 -20.07 1.78 28.28
CA PRO A 73 -21.42 1.22 28.46
C PRO A 73 -21.77 0.83 29.90
N ARG A 74 -20.78 0.74 30.80
CA ARG A 74 -20.98 0.28 32.18
C ARG A 74 -21.22 1.41 33.17
N ASP A 75 -20.46 2.50 33.05
CA ASP A 75 -20.43 3.59 34.02
C ASP A 75 -20.64 4.98 33.39
N GLY A 76 -20.74 5.07 32.05
CA GLY A 76 -20.90 6.34 31.33
C GLY A 76 -19.64 7.20 31.27
N THR A 77 -18.50 6.73 31.78
CA THR A 77 -17.25 7.50 31.77
C THR A 77 -16.71 7.63 30.35
N ARG A 78 -16.14 8.79 30.01
CA ARG A 78 -15.51 9.00 28.70
C ARG A 78 -14.28 8.11 28.53
N LEU A 79 -14.21 7.37 27.44
CA LEU A 79 -13.08 6.50 27.14
C LEU A 79 -11.85 7.33 26.74
N ARG A 80 -10.66 6.88 27.17
CA ARG A 80 -9.38 7.52 26.81
C ARG A 80 -8.63 6.65 25.81
N ARG A 81 -8.00 7.31 24.83
CA ARG A 81 -7.13 6.63 23.86
C ARG A 81 -5.83 6.21 24.57
N ARG A 82 -5.44 4.96 24.35
CA ARG A 82 -4.18 4.36 24.78
C ARG A 82 -3.36 3.91 23.58
#